data_AF-A0A957DVA9-F1
#
_entry.id   AF-A0A957DVA9-F1
#
_cell.length_a   1.000
_cell.length_b   1.000
_cell.length_c   1.000
_cell.angle_alpha   90.00
_cell.angle_beta   90.00
_cell.angle_gamma   90.00
#
_symmetry.space_group_name_H-M   'P 1'
#
loop_
_entity.id
_entity.type
_entity.pdbx_description
1 polymer ?
#
loop_
_entity_poly.entity_id
_entity_poly.type
_entity_poly.pdbx_seq_one_letter_code
_entity_poly.pdbx_strand_id
1 'polypeptide(L)' 'MPKVELRSNESQEQLLRRFNKAVIKSKVLADVRRKRWFVSKSELERIEKKKAIRRQRKAQRQP' A
#
# COMPACT_ATOMS: atom_id res chain seq x y z
N MET A 1 7.45 11.01 4.88
CA MET A 1 7.86 10.64 3.50
C MET A 1 8.89 9.53 3.57
N PRO A 2 8.85 8.51 2.69
CA PRO A 2 9.83 7.41 2.72
C PRO A 2 11.23 7.92 2.36
N LYS A 3 12.22 7.63 3.22
CA LYS A 3 13.64 7.89 3.01
C LYS A 3 14.39 6.57 3.12
N VAL A 4 15.37 6.35 2.24
CA VAL A 4 16.25 5.17 2.26
C VAL A 4 17.68 5.64 2.04
N GLU A 5 18.59 5.13 2.86
CA GLU A 5 20.02 5.41 2.76
C GLU A 5 20.75 4.23 2.12
N LEU A 6 21.76 4.56 1.31
CA LEU A 6 22.61 3.61 0.60
C LEU A 6 23.45 2.83 1.62
N ARG A 7 23.50 1.51 1.46
CA ARG A 7 24.35 0.62 2.29
C ARG A 7 25.65 0.32 1.56
N SER A 8 26.73 0.14 2.32
CA SER A 8 28.08 -0.08 1.77
C SER A 8 28.20 -1.30 0.84
N ASN A 9 27.32 -2.30 1.00
CA ASN A 9 27.39 -3.57 0.27
C ASN A 9 26.17 -3.79 -0.64
N GLU A 10 25.44 -2.73 -1.04
CA GLU A 10 24.28 -2.87 -1.91
C GLU A 10 24.50 -2.28 -3.30
N SER A 11 23.90 -2.93 -4.31
CA SER A 11 23.83 -2.36 -5.65
C SER A 11 22.73 -1.31 -5.74
N GLN A 12 22.84 -0.41 -6.72
CA GLN A 12 21.85 0.65 -6.94
C GLN A 12 20.44 0.09 -7.20
N GLU A 13 20.34 -1.08 -7.84
CA GLU A 13 19.05 -1.73 -8.07
C GLU A 13 18.43 -2.23 -6.77
N GLN A 14 19.23 -2.76 -5.83
CA GLN A 14 18.76 -3.18 -4.51
C GLN A 14 18.24 -1.99 -3.70
N LEU A 15 18.92 -0.85 -3.78
CA LEU A 15 18.45 0.40 -3.16
C LEU A 15 17.07 0.80 -3.72
N LEU A 16 16.88 0.78 -5.04
CA LEU A 16 15.59 1.10 -5.67
C LEU A 16 14.47 0.14 -5.24
N ARG A 17 14.75 -1.16 -5.15
CA ARG A 17 13.78 -2.16 -4.65
C ARG A 17 13.37 -1.85 -3.20
N ARG A 18 14.32 -1.47 -2.34
CA ARG A 18 14.03 -1.06 -0.95
C ARG A 18 13.20 0.21 -0.90
N PHE A 19 13.55 1.21 -1.70
CA PHE A 19 12.78 2.46 -1.80
C PHE A 19 11.34 2.20 -2.23
N ASN A 20 11.13 1.43 -3.30
CA ASN A 20 9.79 1.04 -3.75
C ASN A 20 9.00 0.32 -2.64
N LYS A 21 9.63 -0.60 -1.91
CA LYS A 21 9.01 -1.29 -0.78
C LYS A 21 8.65 -0.32 0.35
N ALA A 22 9.52 0.64 0.67
CA ALA A 22 9.26 1.67 1.69
C ALA A 22 8.10 2.61 1.28
N VAL A 23 8.05 3.03 0.01
CA VAL A 23 6.95 3.82 -0.56
C VAL A 23 5.63 3.06 -0.46
N ILE A 24 5.59 1.80 -0.90
CA ILE A 24 4.40 0.95 -0.81
C ILE A 24 3.96 0.78 0.66
N LYS A 25 4.90 0.53 1.58
CA LYS A 25 4.62 0.38 3.01
C LYS A 25 4.05 1.66 3.62
N SER A 26 4.54 2.83 3.20
CA SER A 26 4.07 4.14 3.69
C SER A 26 2.62 4.44 3.32
N LYS A 27 2.05 3.76 2.31
CA LYS A 27 0.69 3.96 1.78
C LYS A 27 0.35 5.39 1.34
N VAL A 28 1.32 6.30 1.26
CA VAL A 28 1.04 7.73 1.01
C VAL A 28 0.30 7.96 -0.32
N LEU A 29 0.66 7.21 -1.36
CA LEU A 29 -0.03 7.26 -2.66
C LEU A 29 -1.44 6.68 -2.62
N ALA A 30 -1.70 5.69 -1.77
CA ALA A 30 -3.04 5.13 -1.60
C ALA A 30 -3.94 6.10 -0.83
N ASP A 31 -3.38 6.80 0.15
CA ASP A 31 -4.09 7.78 0.96
C ASP A 31 -4.48 9.02 0.16
N VAL A 32 -3.54 9.56 -0.64
CA VAL A 32 -3.84 10.67 -1.56
C VAL A 32 -4.95 10.29 -2.53
N ARG A 33 -4.89 9.08 -3.10
CA ARG A 33 -5.91 8.60 -4.06
C ARG A 33 -7.29 8.42 -3.41
N ARG A 34 -7.33 7.94 -2.17
CA ARG A 34 -8.55 7.78 -1.37
C ARG A 34 -9.17 9.12 -0.99
N LYS A 35 -8.34 10.14 -0.74
CA LYS A 35 -8.77 11.50 -0.38
C LYS A 35 -9.00 12.41 -1.60
N ARG A 36 -8.79 11.91 -2.82
CA ARG A 36 -8.86 12.72 -4.06
C ARG A 36 -10.23 13.32 -4.32
N TRP A 37 -11.29 12.59 -3.96
CA TRP A 37 -12.67 12.99 -4.18
C TRP A 37 -13.46 12.83 -2.90
N PHE A 38 -14.52 13.62 -2.75
CA PHE A 38 -15.48 13.42 -1.68
C PHE A 38 -16.20 12.08 -1.87
N VAL A 39 -16.34 11.33 -0.79
CA VAL A 39 -17.04 10.05 -0.74
C VAL A 39 -17.87 10.06 0.53
N SER A 40 -19.16 9.72 0.42
CA SER A 40 -20.06 9.66 1.57
C SER A 40 -19.64 8.57 2.57
N LYS A 41 -20.10 8.69 3.83
CA LYS A 41 -19.82 7.71 4.88
C LYS A 41 -20.28 6.29 4.50
N SER A 42 -21.47 6.17 3.92
CA SER A 42 -22.03 4.88 3.48
C SER A 42 -21.17 4.24 2.39
N GLU A 43 -20.65 5.03 1.47
CA GLU A 43 -19.80 4.54 0.39
C GLU A 43 -18.42 4.11 0.90
N LEU A 44 -17.86 4.81 1.90
CA LEU A 44 -16.65 4.37 2.60
C LEU A 44 -16.85 3.02 3.30
N GLU A 45 -17.95 2.85 4.02
CA GLU A 45 -18.30 1.58 4.69
C GLU A 45 -18.46 0.43 3.68
N ARG A 46 -19.13 0.69 2.55
CA ARG A 46 -19.29 -0.28 1.46
C ARG A 46 -17.94 -0.72 0.89
N ILE A 47 -17.03 0.23 0.66
CA ILE A 47 -15.68 -0.03 0.14
C ILE A 47 -14.86 -0.86 1.14
N GLU A 48 -14.89 -0.52 2.43
CA GLU A 48 -14.15 -1.26 3.46
C GLU A 48 -14.71 -2.67 3.65
N LYS A 49 -16.03 -2.86 3.67
CA LYS A 49 -16.66 -4.20 3.69
C LYS A 49 -16.22 -5.05 2.50
N LYS A 50 -16.25 -4.48 1.28
CA LYS A 50 -15.81 -5.18 0.07
C LYS A 50 -14.32 -5.53 0.13
N LYS A 51 -13.47 -4.64 0.65
CA LYS A 51 -12.03 -4.89 0.85
C LYS A 51 -11.78 -6.01 1.86
N ALA A 52 -12.52 -6.05 2.96
CA ALA A 52 -12.40 -7.07 4.00
C ALA A 52 -12.74 -8.48 3.45
N ILE A 53 -13.88 -8.61 2.77
CA ILE A 53 -14.30 -9.87 2.12
C ILE A 53 -13.24 -10.32 1.10
N ARG A 54 -12.72 -9.39 0.28
CA ARG A 54 -11.67 -9.71 -0.70
C ARG A 54 -10.38 -10.21 -0.02
N ARG A 55 -10.01 -9.63 1.12
CA ARG A 55 -8.83 -10.06 1.90
C ARG A 55 -9.03 -11.47 2.45
N GLN A 56 -10.20 -11.76 3.04
CA GLN A 56 -10.54 -13.09 3.55
C GLN A 56 -10.51 -14.15 2.45
N ARG A 57 -11.16 -13.89 1.30
CA ARG A 57 -11.14 -14.80 0.14
C ARG A 57 -9.73 -15.05 -0.40
N LYS A 58 -8.85 -14.06 -0.37
CA LYS A 58 -7.45 -14.23 -0.78
C LYS A 58 -6.68 -15.11 0.21
N ALA A 59 -6.90 -14.94 1.51
CA ALA A 59 -6.25 -15.76 2.54
C ALA A 59 -6.67 -17.24 2.43
N GLN A 60 -7.96 -17.50 2.16
CA GLN A 60 -8.48 -18.87 1.97
C GLN A 60 -7.97 -19.57 0.71
N ARG A 61 -7.51 -18.81 -0.29
CA ARG A 61 -7.01 -19.34 -1.58
C ARG A 61 -5.51 -19.63 -1.59
N GLN A 62 -4.78 -19.26 -0.55
CA GLN A 62 -3.36 -19.56 -0.42
C GLN A 62 -3.25 -20.96 0.20
N PRO A 63 -2.59 -21.94 -0.45
CA PRO A 63 -2.29 -23.23 0.18
C PRO A 63 -1.33 -23.07 1.36
#